data_AF-A0A2C0Z6U3-F1
#
_entry.id   AF-A0A2C0Z6U3-F1
#
_cell.length_a   1.000
_cell.length_b   1.000
_cell.length_c   1.000
_cell.angle_alpha   90.00
_cell.angle_beta   90.00
_cell.angle_gamma   90.00
#
_symmetry.space_group_name_H-M   'P 1'
#
loop_
_entity.id
_entity.type
_entity.pdbx_description
1 polymer ?
#
loop_
_entity_poly.entity_id
_entity_poly.type
_entity_poly.pdbx_seq_one_letter_code
_entity_poly.pdbx_strand_id
1 'polypeptide(L)' 'MGYMGNTGQSFRQHLHFELHAGSWNQSKSNVVDPEK' A
#
# COMPACT_ATOMS: atom_id res chain seq x y z
N MET A 1 5.58 -15.64 5.02
CA MET A 1 6.39 -15.35 3.82
C MET A 1 5.45 -15.02 2.68
N GLY A 2 5.69 -13.92 1.96
CA GLY A 2 4.92 -13.52 0.78
C GLY A 2 5.84 -13.27 -0.41
N TYR A 3 5.34 -13.51 -1.62
CA TYR A 3 6.06 -13.24 -2.87
C TYR A 3 5.40 -12.06 -3.58
N MET A 4 6.20 -11.27 -4.30
CA MET A 4 5.65 -10.21 -5.15
C MET A 4 4.74 -10.84 -6.22
N GLY A 5 3.60 -10.19 -6.51
CA GLY A 5 2.64 -10.64 -7.53
C GLY A 5 2.08 -9.49 -8.37
N ASN A 6 1.23 -9.81 -9.33
CA ASN A 6 0.52 -8.85 -10.18
C ASN A 6 -0.99 -9.08 -10.14
N THR A 7 -1.52 -9.35 -8.94
CA THR A 7 -2.96 -9.60 -8.74
C THR A 7 -3.75 -8.29 -8.70
N GLY A 8 -5.07 -8.37 -8.96
CA GLY A 8 -5.92 -7.17 -9.09
C GLY A 8 -5.71 -6.43 -10.41
N GLN A 9 -6.09 -5.14 -10.46
CA GLN A 9 -5.85 -4.29 -11.63
C GLN A 9 -4.43 -3.72 -11.55
N SER A 10 -3.46 -4.50 -12.02
CA SER A 10 -2.05 -4.13 -12.02
C SER A 10 -1.40 -4.47 -13.37
N PHE A 11 -0.58 -3.56 -13.89
CA PHE A 11 -0.02 -3.67 -15.24
C PHE A 11 1.27 -4.48 -15.31
N ARG A 12 2.05 -4.53 -14.23
CA ARG A 12 3.33 -5.26 -14.13
C ARG A 12 3.64 -5.61 -12.68
N GLN A 13 4.52 -6.60 -12.51
CA GLN A 13 5.02 -7.07 -11.22
C GLN A 13 5.58 -5.90 -10.39
N HIS A 14 4.94 -5.61 -9.25
CA HIS A 14 5.41 -4.61 -8.29
C HIS A 14 4.91 -4.95 -6.88
N LEU A 15 5.33 -4.15 -5.90
CA LEU A 15 4.86 -4.23 -4.53
C LEU A 15 4.24 -2.89 -4.17
N HIS A 16 2.94 -2.88 -3.87
CA HIS A 16 2.21 -1.68 -3.43
C HIS A 16 2.35 -1.53 -1.92
N PHE A 17 2.69 -0.32 -1.46
CA PHE A 17 2.78 -0.01 -0.04
C PHE A 17 1.92 1.23 0.29
N GLU A 18 1.23 1.16 1.42
CA GLU A 18 0.57 2.32 2.05
C GLU A 18 1.04 2.37 3.51
N LEU A 19 1.53 3.53 3.95
CA LEU A 19 1.92 3.75 5.33
C LEU A 19 0.87 4.63 6.02
N HIS A 20 0.47 4.24 7.23
CA HIS A 20 -0.53 4.97 8.00
C HIS A 20 0.00 5.31 9.41
N ALA A 21 -0.15 6.56 9.82
CA ALA A 21 0.11 7.00 11.19
C ALA A 21 -1.17 6.89 12.02
N GLY A 22 -1.38 5.71 12.62
CA GLY A 22 -2.63 5.33 13.28
C GLY A 22 -3.39 4.26 12.48
N SER A 23 -4.61 3.94 12.91
CA SER A 23 -5.40 2.87 12.28
C SER A 23 -5.75 3.18 10.83
N TRP A 24 -5.82 2.14 10.00
CA TRP A 24 -6.42 2.23 8.68
C TRP A 24 -7.92 2.55 8.78
N ASN A 25 -8.43 3.33 7.84
CA ASN A 25 -9.85 3.60 7.68
C ASN A 25 -10.21 3.76 6.19
N GLN A 26 -11.49 3.64 5.86
CA GLN A 26 -11.97 3.73 4.47
C GLN A 26 -11.69 5.09 3.83
N SER A 27 -11.65 6.16 4.64
CA SER A 27 -11.32 7.51 4.17
C SER A 27 -9.82 7.70 3.91
N LYS A 28 -8.97 6.72 4.25
CA LYS A 28 -7.51 6.78 4.15
C LYS A 28 -6.90 8.02 4.81
N SER A 29 -7.55 8.56 5.85
CA SER A 29 -7.19 9.87 6.42
C SER A 29 -5.82 9.90 7.12
N ASN A 30 -5.27 8.73 7.43
CA ASN A 30 -4.04 8.58 8.18
C ASN A 30 -2.83 8.23 7.28
N VAL A 31 -2.96 8.26 5.95
CA VAL A 31 -1.85 7.99 5.03
C VAL A 31 -0.74 9.02 5.21
N VAL A 32 0.50 8.55 5.25
CA VAL A 32 1.69 9.40 5.33
C VAL A 32 2.66 9.11 4.19
N ASP A 33 3.52 10.09 3.91
CA ASP A 33 4.60 9.99 2.96
C ASP A 33 5.66 8.97 3.46
N PRO A 34 5.96 7.91 2.70
CA PRO A 34 6.97 6.92 3.09
C PRO A 34 8.42 7.42 3.00
N GLU A 35 8.69 8.55 2.34
CA GLU A 35 10.06 9.09 2.15
C GLU A 35 10.46 10.16 3.17
N LYS A 36 9.54 10.54 4.07
CA LYS A 36 9.78 11.60 5.06
C LYS A 36 10.69 11.18 6.20
#